data_AF-A0A2T4WZJ6-F1
#
_entry.id   AF-A0A2T4WZJ6-F1
#
_cell.length_a   1.000
_cell.length_b   1.000
_cell.length_c   1.000
_cell.angle_alpha   90.00
_cell.angle_beta   90.00
_cell.angle_gamma   90.00
#
_symmetry.space_group_name_H-M   'P 1'
#
loop_
_entity.id
_entity.type
_entity.pdbx_description
1 polymer ?
#
loop_
_entity_poly.entity_id
_entity_poly.type
_entity_poly.pdbx_seq_one_letter_code
_entity_poly.pdbx_strand_id
1 'polypeptide(L)' 'NAYYGELDYFLSYKGEKETPMKWLYLDFNTLLTACTSIGLNCELILEGEHFDYLARLSNFK' A
#
# COMPACT_ATOMS: atom_id res chain seq x y z
N ASN A 1 -18.75 2.56 -2.00
CA ASN A 1 -18.03 1.32 -1.60
C ASN A 1 -16.62 1.69 -1.21
N ALA A 2 -16.19 1.35 0.00
CA ALA A 2 -14.80 1.54 0.44
C ALA A 2 -13.89 0.52 -0.27
N TYR A 3 -12.66 0.91 -0.59
CA TYR A 3 -11.67 -0.02 -1.16
C TYR A 3 -11.29 -1.06 -0.10
N TYR A 4 -11.33 -2.34 -0.44
CA TYR A 4 -11.16 -3.44 0.52
C TYR A 4 -9.76 -3.49 1.16
N GLY A 5 -8.77 -2.83 0.53
CA GLY A 5 -7.42 -2.71 1.05
C GLY A 5 -7.26 -1.64 2.14
N GLU A 6 -8.25 -0.76 2.33
CA GLU A 6 -8.26 0.23 3.40
C GLU A 6 -8.82 -0.38 4.69
N LEU A 7 -7.99 -0.44 5.72
CA LEU A 7 -8.31 -1.09 6.99
C LEU A 7 -8.11 -0.14 8.17
N ASP A 8 -8.91 -0.33 9.22
CA ASP A 8 -8.70 0.29 10.52
C ASP A 8 -7.93 -0.67 11.42
N TYR A 9 -6.69 -0.32 11.78
CA TYR A 9 -5.85 -1.08 12.69
C TYR A 9 -5.93 -0.53 14.11
N PHE A 10 -6.13 -1.44 15.06
CA PHE A 10 -6.21 -1.17 16.48
C PHE A 10 -5.12 -2.00 17.18
N LEU A 11 -4.20 -1.32 17.86
CA LEU A 11 -3.12 -1.98 18.60
C LEU A 11 -3.29 -1.74 20.11
N SER A 12 -3.08 -2.79 20.90
CA SER A 12 -3.04 -2.68 22.35
C SER A 12 -1.99 -3.62 22.94
N TYR A 13 -1.23 -3.14 23.92
CA TYR A 13 -0.22 -3.93 24.61
C TYR A 13 -0.12 -3.50 26.09
N LYS A 14 -0.07 -4.47 27.01
CA LYS A 14 0.02 -4.23 28.47
C LYS A 14 -1.03 -3.27 29.04
N GLY A 15 -2.25 -3.30 28.51
CA GLY A 15 -3.35 -2.44 28.95
C GLY A 15 -3.37 -1.05 28.31
N GLU A 16 -2.31 -0.67 27.60
CA GLU A 16 -2.25 0.55 26.81
C GLU A 16 -2.81 0.29 25.41
N LYS A 17 -3.59 1.24 24.90
CA LYS A 17 -4.13 1.23 23.54
C LYS A 17 -3.50 2.37 22.75
N GLU A 18 -3.01 2.04 21.56
CA GLU A 18 -2.56 3.04 20.61
C GLU A 18 -3.74 3.74 19.95
N THR A 19 -3.48 4.91 19.38
CA THR A 19 -4.46 5.59 18.53
C THR A 19 -4.72 4.73 17.30
N PRO A 20 -5.99 4.45 16.92
CA PRO A 20 -6.31 3.70 15.72
C PRO A 20 -5.68 4.34 14.47
N MET A 21 -5.19 3.51 13.56
CA MET A 21 -4.53 3.98 12.33
C MET A 21 -5.18 3.37 11.09
N LYS A 22 -5.16 4.12 9.99
CA LYS A 22 -5.50 3.61 8.67
C LYS A 22 -4.31 2.84 8.11
N TRP A 23 -4.55 1.61 7.67
CA TRP A 23 -3.57 0.79 6.97
C TRP A 23 -4.06 0.49 5.56
N LEU A 24 -3.16 0.52 4.58
CA LEU A 24 -3.50 0.32 3.18
C LEU A 24 -2.71 -0.87 2.62
N TYR A 25 -3.42 -1.92 2.23
CA TYR A 25 -2.92 -2.93 1.29
C TYR A 25 -3.39 -2.55 -0.11
N LEU A 26 -2.50 -2.59 -1.09
CA LEU A 26 -2.78 -2.09 -2.43
C LEU A 26 -2.21 -3.06 -3.46
N ASP A 27 -3.02 -3.52 -4.40
CA ASP A 27 -2.53 -4.31 -5.52
C ASP A 27 -1.68 -3.46 -6.48
N PHE A 28 -0.77 -4.11 -7.22
CA PHE A 28 0.18 -3.40 -8.07
C PHE A 28 -0.49 -2.56 -9.17
N ASN A 29 -1.61 -3.01 -9.76
CA ASN A 29 -2.27 -2.29 -10.84
C ASN A 29 -2.91 -0.99 -10.33
N THR A 30 -3.50 -1.02 -9.14
CA THR A 30 -4.03 0.18 -8.49
C THR A 30 -2.89 1.14 -8.13
N LEU A 31 -1.76 0.63 -7.60
CA LEU A 31 -0.57 1.45 -7.32
C LEU A 31 -0.02 2.11 -8.60
N LEU A 32 0.12 1.34 -9.69
CA LEU A 32 0.59 1.83 -10.99
C LEU A 32 -0.32 2.93 -11.54
N THR A 33 -1.64 2.75 -11.44
CA THR A 33 -2.63 3.75 -11.87
C THR A 33 -2.47 5.05 -11.08
N ALA A 34 -2.36 4.95 -9.75
CA ALA A 34 -2.16 6.09 -8.88
C ALA A 34 -0.85 6.84 -9.21
N CYS A 35 0.27 6.13 -9.34
CA CYS A 35 1.56 6.73 -9.69
C CYS A 35 1.54 7.43 -11.05
N THR A 36 0.97 6.77 -12.06
CA THR A 36 0.88 7.32 -13.42
C THR A 36 0.05 8.61 -13.44
N SER A 37 -1.04 8.67 -12.66
CA SER A 37 -1.91 9.84 -12.59
C SER A 37 -1.22 11.11 -12.04
N ILE A 38 -0.14 10.95 -11.28
CA ILE A 38 0.63 12.06 -10.69
C ILE A 38 2.02 12.23 -11.31
N GLY A 39 2.30 11.56 -12.43
CA GLY A 39 3.57 11.73 -13.12
C GLY A 39 4.74 10.99 -12.46
N LEU A 40 4.52 9.88 -11.76
CA LEU A 40 5.58 9.00 -11.25
C LEU A 40 5.72 7.74 -12.10
N ASN A 41 6.96 7.27 -12.24
CA ASN A 41 7.25 5.93 -12.74
C ASN A 41 7.07 4.90 -11.61
N CYS A 42 6.40 3.79 -11.90
CA CYS A 42 6.15 2.69 -10.97
C CYS A 42 6.54 1.37 -11.65
N GLU A 43 7.53 0.69 -11.09
CA GLU A 43 8.10 -0.53 -11.64
C GLU A 43 7.94 -1.69 -10.67
N LEU A 44 7.48 -2.83 -11.19
CA LEU A 44 7.44 -4.08 -10.46
C LEU A 44 8.84 -4.69 -10.42
N ILE A 45 9.40 -4.82 -9.22
CA ILE A 45 10.75 -5.36 -9.02
C ILE A 45 10.71 -6.87 -8.78
N LEU A 46 9.73 -7.32 -7.98
CA LEU A 46 9.57 -8.73 -7.63
C LEU A 46 8.11 -9.03 -7.29
N GLU A 47 7.65 -10.20 -7.72
CA GLU A 47 6.41 -10.82 -7.23
C GLU A 47 6.75 -11.86 -6.15
N GLY A 48 6.03 -11.83 -5.04
CA GLY A 48 6.11 -12.82 -3.97
C GLY A 48 5.17 -14.00 -4.20
N GLU A 49 5.26 -15.02 -3.35
CA GLU A 49 4.43 -16.22 -3.44
C GLU A 49 3.01 -16.04 -2.86
N HIS A 50 2.76 -14.95 -2.12
CA HIS A 50 1.55 -14.76 -1.34
C HIS A 50 0.85 -13.42 -1.62
N PHE A 51 0.61 -13.14 -2.91
CA PHE A 51 -0.06 -11.91 -3.40
C PHE A 51 0.65 -10.60 -2.99
N ASP A 52 1.88 -10.70 -2.51
CA ASP A 52 2.77 -9.61 -2.17
C ASP A 52 3.69 -9.27 -3.34
N TYR A 53 4.20 -8.04 -3.36
CA TYR A 53 5.13 -7.58 -4.38
C TYR A 53 6.05 -6.49 -3.83
N LEU A 54 7.17 -6.30 -4.51
CA LEU A 54 8.07 -5.17 -4.32
C LEU A 54 7.98 -4.25 -5.54
N ALA A 55 7.66 -2.99 -5.32
CA ALA A 55 7.65 -1.96 -6.36
C ALA A 55 8.68 -0.87 -6.07
N ARG A 56 9.23 -0.28 -7.14
CA ARG A 56 10.09 0.91 -7.09
C ARG A 56 9.34 2.10 -7.67
N LEU A 57 9.30 3.19 -6.90
CA LEU A 57 8.76 4.47 -7.34
C LEU A 57 9.90 5.44 -7.64
N SER A 58 9.79 6.18 -8.75
CA SER A 58 10.80 7.16 -9.15
C SER A 58 10.18 8.27 -10.02
N ASN A 59 10.87 9.40 -10.14
CA ASN A 59 10.46 10.44 -11.10
C ASN A 59 10.74 9.97 -12.53
N PHE A 60 9.97 10.46 -13.50
CA PHE A 60 10.37 10.40 -14.90
C PHE A 60 11.68 11.17 -15.09
N LYS A 61 12.66 10.55 -15.78
CA LYS A 61 13.91 11.20 -16.16
C LYS A 61 13.72 12.06 -17.40
#